data_AF-A0A932XYK6-F1
#
_entry.id   AF-A0A932XYK6-F1
#
_cell.length_a   1.000
_cell.length_b   1.000
_cell.length_c   1.000
_cell.angle_alpha   90.00
_cell.angle_beta   90.00
_cell.angle_gamma   90.00
#
_symmetry.space_group_name_H-M   'P 1'
#
loop_
_entity.id
_entity.type
_entity.pdbx_description
1 polymer ?
#
loop_
_entity_poly.entity_id
_entity_poly.type
_entity_poly.pdbx_seq_one_letter_code
_entity_poly.pdbx_strand_id
1 'polypeptide(L)'
;MAARQELEGRTPPRGELLSDKNIELYVKGCEEITVALDTAVRNIIAAGKKPTILIPSRGAVPIFLIAESILESLDPDNVLVDPQKTSYYPSNIFEYLSNGRIGTAHPGESEVDVILYPFTADVSTEIGRETKLAETLRTSCVRAFLDITLPERSTSLDLKWYFFLMSKMRQYPGLVPETIVGSLKSIPRGKDREFVLIDTVISGRAASNITGAFESLGQPVTAILAVDTSGDRRFRKSLKAAITRNVRWTYMGKESSFVEFPLISEDKGAALLGVAALNFSCFNEPGFFNRVDGQFSPDFLPQSCVWILPPPPHGEVYKRAFHAFLERCLNNGNGQPDWAKSSHAIKSLIVQRGSLTENEIRAMITCKKWTTARETSSHIVSIHLTRQEAEDWVRQFAATLNKRN
;
A
#
# COMPACT_ATOMS: atom_id res chain seq x y z
N MET A 1 38.05 -15.53 -15.00
CA MET A 1 36.82 -16.34 -15.14
C MET A 1 36.76 -17.44 -14.07
N ALA A 2 36.93 -17.05 -12.80
CA ALA A 2 36.91 -17.94 -11.63
C ALA A 2 36.64 -17.07 -10.38
N ALA A 3 35.35 -16.84 -10.08
CA ALA A 3 34.83 -16.26 -8.83
C ALA A 3 33.29 -16.26 -8.86
N ARG A 4 32.68 -17.38 -9.25
CA ARG A 4 31.21 -17.54 -9.33
C ARG A 4 30.83 -18.96 -8.93
N GLN A 5 31.14 -19.34 -7.70
CA GLN A 5 30.62 -20.56 -7.07
C GLN A 5 30.99 -20.50 -5.59
N GLU A 6 30.07 -19.98 -4.77
CA GLU A 6 29.86 -20.27 -3.34
C GLU A 6 28.96 -19.17 -2.76
N LEU A 7 27.67 -19.27 -3.07
CA LEU A 7 26.58 -18.62 -2.32
C LEU A 7 25.36 -19.54 -2.47
N GLU A 8 25.55 -20.81 -2.13
CA GLU A 8 24.46 -21.77 -1.97
C GLU A 8 24.12 -21.90 -0.49
N GLY A 9 22.86 -21.62 -0.17
CA GLY A 9 22.14 -22.29 0.90
C GLY A 9 22.54 -21.93 2.32
N ARG A 10 22.04 -20.80 2.81
CA ARG A 10 21.59 -20.62 4.21
C ARG A 10 20.70 -19.39 4.30
N THR A 11 19.41 -19.62 4.53
CA THR A 11 18.46 -18.56 4.89
C THR A 11 18.93 -17.95 6.23
N PRO A 12 19.13 -16.62 6.31
CA PRO A 12 19.52 -15.97 7.56
C PRO A 12 18.50 -16.28 8.68
N PRO A 13 18.91 -16.68 9.90
CA PRO A 13 17.98 -16.78 11.04
C PRO A 13 17.26 -15.45 11.30
N ARG A 14 16.07 -15.52 11.94
CA ARG A 14 15.12 -14.41 12.16
C ARG A 14 15.69 -13.10 12.73
N GLY A 15 16.94 -13.08 13.23
CA GLY A 15 17.65 -11.89 13.73
C GLY A 15 18.59 -11.17 12.74
N GLU A 16 18.82 -11.71 11.54
CA GLU A 16 19.82 -11.23 10.56
C GLU A 16 19.26 -10.29 9.47
N LEU A 17 17.93 -10.13 9.38
CA LEU A 17 17.28 -9.28 8.36
C LEU A 17 17.59 -7.78 8.52
N LEU A 18 17.62 -7.27 9.75
CA LEU A 18 18.04 -5.90 10.09
C LEU A 18 19.56 -5.83 10.36
N SER A 19 20.36 -6.52 9.55
CA SER A 19 21.82 -6.37 9.55
C SER A 19 22.24 -5.17 8.72
N ASP A 20 23.41 -4.60 9.00
CA ASP A 20 23.93 -3.45 8.24
C ASP A 20 24.02 -3.75 6.75
N LYS A 21 24.53 -4.95 6.41
CA LYS A 21 24.58 -5.43 5.03
C LYS A 21 23.22 -5.40 4.33
N ASN A 22 22.16 -5.87 4.99
CA ASN A 22 20.83 -5.87 4.38
C ASN A 22 20.24 -4.47 4.27
N ILE A 23 20.50 -3.59 5.23
CA ILE A 23 20.09 -2.18 5.16
C ILE A 23 20.81 -1.48 4.02
N GLU A 24 22.11 -1.68 3.85
CA GLU A 24 22.88 -1.15 2.72
C GLU A 24 22.32 -1.65 1.38
N LEU A 25 22.00 -2.94 1.26
CA LEU A 25 21.37 -3.48 0.06
C LEU A 25 19.97 -2.93 -0.17
N TYR A 26 19.19 -2.73 0.89
CA TYR A 26 17.87 -2.13 0.83
C TYR A 26 17.94 -0.66 0.35
N VAL A 27 18.89 0.12 0.88
CA VAL A 27 19.12 1.51 0.44
C VAL A 27 19.55 1.55 -1.02
N LYS A 28 20.48 0.70 -1.45
CA LYS A 28 20.88 0.59 -2.87
C LYS A 28 19.69 0.23 -3.78
N GLY A 29 18.84 -0.69 -3.34
CA GLY A 29 17.59 -0.99 -4.03
C GLY A 29 16.66 0.23 -4.12
N CYS A 30 16.57 1.03 -3.06
CA CYS A 30 15.82 2.28 -3.08
C CYS A 30 16.45 3.33 -4.03
N GLU A 31 17.78 3.40 -4.13
CA GLU A 31 18.48 4.25 -5.12
C GLU A 31 18.15 3.83 -6.57
N GLU A 32 18.11 2.53 -6.86
CA GLU A 32 17.70 2.03 -8.18
C GLU A 32 16.23 2.35 -8.47
N ILE A 33 15.34 2.19 -7.49
CA ILE A 33 13.93 2.62 -7.58
C ILE A 33 13.83 4.13 -7.79
N THR A 34 14.71 4.90 -7.17
CA THR A 34 14.76 6.36 -7.30
C THR A 34 15.03 6.75 -8.75
N VAL A 35 16.04 6.15 -9.38
CA VAL A 35 16.37 6.39 -10.79
C VAL A 35 15.22 5.97 -11.72
N ALA A 36 14.60 4.82 -11.44
CA ALA A 36 13.45 4.34 -12.21
C ALA A 36 12.25 5.29 -12.12
N LEU A 37 11.97 5.79 -10.91
CA LEU A 37 10.89 6.74 -10.64
C LEU A 37 11.14 8.08 -11.32
N ASP A 38 12.34 8.66 -11.16
CA ASP A 38 12.74 9.91 -11.84
C ASP A 38 12.56 9.78 -13.35
N THR A 39 13.07 8.69 -13.93
CA THR A 39 12.96 8.42 -15.37
C THR A 39 11.49 8.37 -15.82
N ALA A 40 10.65 7.63 -15.11
CA ALA A 40 9.23 7.51 -15.45
C ALA A 40 8.51 8.87 -15.35
N VAL A 41 8.74 9.61 -14.27
CA VAL A 41 8.13 10.93 -14.03
C VAL A 41 8.56 11.94 -15.11
N ARG A 42 9.86 12.02 -15.44
CA ARG A 42 10.39 12.88 -16.52
C ARG A 42 9.71 12.60 -17.84
N ASN A 43 9.64 11.33 -18.22
CA ASN A 43 9.10 10.93 -19.50
C ASN A 43 7.58 11.18 -19.60
N ILE A 44 6.85 11.05 -18.49
CA ILE A 44 5.42 11.37 -18.43
C ILE A 44 5.21 12.89 -18.58
N ILE A 45 5.95 13.71 -17.83
CA ILE A 45 5.85 15.18 -17.92
C ILE A 45 6.22 15.66 -19.32
N ALA A 46 7.31 15.14 -19.89
CA ALA A 46 7.75 15.46 -21.26
C ALA A 46 6.70 15.08 -22.33
N ALA A 47 5.85 14.09 -22.05
CA ALA A 47 4.73 13.71 -22.90
C ALA A 47 3.48 14.60 -22.71
N GLY A 48 3.56 15.66 -21.90
CA GLY A 48 2.45 16.55 -21.59
C GLY A 48 1.36 15.87 -20.75
N LYS A 49 1.74 14.90 -19.93
CA LYS A 49 0.86 14.13 -19.06
C LYS A 49 1.17 14.41 -17.60
N LYS A 50 0.19 14.18 -16.71
CA LYS A 50 0.35 14.34 -15.26
C LYS A 50 0.74 13.01 -14.61
N PRO A 51 1.95 12.87 -14.02
CA PRO A 51 2.32 11.69 -13.25
C PRO A 51 1.43 11.50 -12.02
N THR A 52 0.98 10.27 -11.79
CA THR A 52 0.25 9.89 -10.59
C THR A 52 0.85 8.61 -10.02
N ILE A 53 1.58 8.74 -8.91
CA ILE A 53 2.26 7.65 -8.23
C ILE A 53 1.25 6.92 -7.34
N LEU A 54 1.01 5.64 -7.61
CA LEU A 54 0.15 4.77 -6.82
C LEU A 54 1.00 3.82 -5.98
N ILE A 55 0.76 3.81 -4.67
CA ILE A 55 1.39 2.91 -3.71
C ILE A 55 0.28 2.00 -3.13
N PRO A 56 0.14 0.76 -3.65
CA PRO A 56 -0.98 -0.12 -3.37
C PRO A 56 -0.78 -0.99 -2.12
N SER A 57 0.47 -1.08 -1.63
CA SER A 57 0.89 -1.90 -0.49
C SER A 57 1.60 -1.06 0.56
N ARG A 58 1.45 -1.48 1.82
CA ARG A 58 2.10 -0.82 2.95
C ARG A 58 3.62 -0.99 2.91
N GLY A 59 4.10 -2.12 2.40
CA GLY A 59 5.53 -2.43 2.32
C GLY A 59 6.30 -1.51 1.37
N ALA A 60 5.61 -0.94 0.38
CA ALA A 60 6.17 0.01 -0.58
C ALA A 60 6.25 1.44 -0.03
N VAL A 61 5.55 1.77 1.06
CA VAL A 61 5.55 3.10 1.69
C VAL A 61 6.98 3.54 2.11
N PRO A 62 7.74 2.77 2.91
CA PRO A 62 9.10 3.19 3.29
C PRO A 62 10.04 3.27 2.08
N ILE A 63 9.88 2.40 1.08
CA ILE A 63 10.68 2.41 -0.15
C ILE A 63 10.48 3.73 -0.88
N PHE A 64 9.21 4.14 -1.04
CA PHE A 64 8.86 5.39 -1.68
C PHE A 64 9.41 6.60 -0.92
N LEU A 65 9.26 6.66 0.40
CA LEU A 65 9.75 7.79 1.21
C LEU A 65 11.28 7.90 1.18
N ILE A 66 12.00 6.78 1.16
CA ILE A 66 13.46 6.79 1.00
C ILE A 66 13.82 7.30 -0.40
N ALA A 67 13.14 6.80 -1.44
CA ALA A 67 13.40 7.22 -2.81
C ALA A 67 13.15 8.72 -3.03
N GLU A 68 12.04 9.25 -2.49
CA GLU A 68 11.75 10.69 -2.49
C GLU A 68 12.86 11.49 -1.80
N SER A 69 13.26 11.12 -0.58
CA SER A 69 14.34 11.80 0.14
C SER A 69 15.67 11.78 -0.63
N ILE A 70 15.94 10.71 -1.39
CA ILE A 70 17.12 10.65 -2.27
C ILE A 70 16.98 11.62 -3.44
N LEU A 71 15.81 11.70 -4.09
CA LEU A 71 15.55 12.66 -5.19
C LEU A 71 15.80 14.10 -4.76
N GLU A 72 15.31 14.49 -3.59
CA GLU A 72 15.52 15.83 -3.03
C GLU A 72 17.02 16.16 -2.88
N SER A 73 17.86 15.16 -2.60
CA SER A 73 19.29 15.34 -2.38
C SER A 73 20.14 15.38 -3.65
N LEU A 74 19.66 14.81 -4.77
CA LEU A 74 20.43 14.66 -6.00
C LEU A 74 20.43 15.91 -6.88
N ASP A 75 19.34 16.68 -6.89
CA ASP A 75 19.23 17.90 -7.69
C ASP A 75 18.24 18.91 -7.07
N PRO A 76 18.68 19.74 -6.10
CA PRO A 76 17.81 20.67 -5.38
C PRO A 76 17.10 21.70 -6.28
N ASP A 77 17.67 21.98 -7.46
CA ASP A 77 17.16 22.99 -8.40
C ASP A 77 16.24 22.38 -9.48
N ASN A 78 16.10 21.05 -9.54
CA ASN A 78 15.35 20.32 -10.57
C ASN A 78 14.58 19.10 -10.00
N VAL A 79 14.14 19.22 -8.74
CA VAL A 79 13.37 18.16 -8.06
C VAL A 79 12.01 18.00 -8.74
N LEU A 80 11.78 16.87 -9.42
CA LEU A 80 10.49 16.58 -10.08
C LEU A 80 9.40 16.14 -9.12
N VAL A 81 9.82 15.63 -7.96
CA VAL A 81 8.96 15.44 -6.79
C VAL A 81 9.33 16.53 -5.80
N ASP A 82 9.30 17.80 -6.24
CA ASP A 82 9.40 18.93 -5.31
C ASP A 82 8.21 18.83 -4.35
N PRO A 83 8.42 18.77 -3.02
CA PRO A 83 7.33 18.75 -2.04
C PRO A 83 6.36 19.93 -2.20
N GLN A 84 6.81 21.06 -2.76
CA GLN A 84 5.96 22.22 -3.06
C GLN A 84 5.10 22.03 -4.31
N LYS A 85 5.45 21.09 -5.19
CA LYS A 85 4.74 20.75 -6.43
C LYS A 85 4.14 19.34 -6.41
N THR A 86 4.22 18.64 -5.29
CA THR A 86 3.68 17.30 -5.12
C THR A 86 2.49 17.34 -4.16
N SER A 87 1.37 16.75 -4.56
CA SER A 87 0.22 16.55 -3.68
C SER A 87 0.16 15.10 -3.19
N TYR A 88 0.01 14.94 -1.88
CA TYR A 88 0.03 13.63 -1.22
C TYR A 88 -1.36 13.28 -0.68
N TYR A 89 -1.85 12.09 -1.03
CA TYR A 89 -3.19 11.63 -0.70
C TYR A 89 -3.16 10.24 -0.04
N PRO A 90 -3.86 10.03 1.08
CA PRO A 90 -4.53 11.04 1.89
C PRO A 90 -3.50 11.83 2.74
N SER A 91 -3.64 13.16 2.79
CA SER A 91 -2.62 14.08 3.35
C SER A 91 -2.29 13.76 4.81
N ASN A 92 -3.29 13.46 5.64
CA ASN A 92 -3.11 13.17 7.07
C ASN A 92 -2.30 11.89 7.34
N ILE A 93 -2.33 10.89 6.44
CA ILE A 93 -1.50 9.71 6.57
C ILE A 93 -0.04 10.07 6.26
N PHE A 94 0.20 10.85 5.20
CA PHE A 94 1.55 11.30 4.87
C PHE A 94 2.14 12.25 5.91
N GLU A 95 1.36 13.17 6.47
CA GLU A 95 1.78 14.03 7.59
C GLU A 95 2.23 13.18 8.79
N TYR A 96 1.49 12.12 9.11
CA TYR A 96 1.84 11.19 10.17
C TYR A 96 3.15 10.45 9.87
N LEU A 97 3.31 9.93 8.64
CA LEU A 97 4.45 9.09 8.23
C LEU A 97 5.74 9.89 7.95
N SER A 98 5.62 11.16 7.60
CA SER A 98 6.77 12.01 7.24
C SER A 98 7.23 12.92 8.38
N ASN A 99 6.59 12.85 9.56
CA ASN A 99 6.83 13.78 10.65
C ASN A 99 6.61 15.26 10.23
N GLY A 100 5.70 15.50 9.28
CA GLY A 100 5.43 16.83 8.72
C GLY A 100 6.54 17.37 7.80
N ARG A 101 7.49 16.54 7.35
CA ARG A 101 8.53 16.94 6.39
C ARG A 101 7.99 17.16 4.98
N ILE A 102 6.93 16.44 4.62
CA ILE A 102 6.32 16.54 3.30
C ILE A 102 5.41 17.77 3.26
N GLY A 103 5.76 18.75 2.45
CA GLY A 103 4.89 19.86 2.08
C GLY A 103 3.70 19.36 1.27
N THR A 104 2.54 20.02 1.39
CA THR A 104 1.40 19.77 0.49
C THR A 104 1.29 20.93 -0.47
N ALA A 105 1.52 20.67 -1.75
CA ALA A 105 1.22 21.64 -2.81
C ALA A 105 -0.25 22.09 -2.71
N HIS A 106 -0.53 23.36 -2.99
CA HIS A 106 -1.92 23.84 -3.04
C HIS A 106 -2.69 23.11 -4.16
N PRO A 107 -3.99 22.82 -3.95
CA PRO A 107 -4.81 22.17 -4.98
C PRO A 107 -4.80 22.97 -6.29
N GLY A 108 -4.26 22.37 -7.36
CA GLY A 108 -4.20 23.00 -8.70
C GLY A 108 -2.79 23.38 -9.16
N GLU A 109 -1.80 23.35 -8.27
CA GLU A 109 -0.39 23.69 -8.58
C GLU A 109 0.51 22.46 -8.62
N SER A 110 -0.02 21.26 -8.31
CA SER A 110 0.77 20.04 -8.29
C SER A 110 1.11 19.52 -9.68
N GLU A 111 2.40 19.28 -9.91
CA GLU A 111 2.92 18.60 -11.10
C GLU A 111 2.80 17.07 -10.93
N VAL A 112 2.90 16.57 -9.70
CA VAL A 112 2.82 15.14 -9.37
C VAL A 112 1.79 14.90 -8.26
N ASP A 113 1.02 13.81 -8.38
CA ASP A 113 0.17 13.33 -7.30
C ASP A 113 0.69 11.98 -6.77
N VAL A 114 0.76 11.82 -5.45
CA VAL A 114 1.11 10.56 -4.78
C VAL A 114 -0.12 10.06 -4.03
N ILE A 115 -0.52 8.82 -4.29
CA ILE A 115 -1.75 8.23 -3.74
C ILE A 115 -1.43 6.92 -3.03
N LEU A 116 -1.65 6.89 -1.72
CA LEU A 116 -1.77 5.66 -0.95
C LEU A 116 -3.19 5.13 -1.11
N TYR A 117 -3.33 3.93 -1.67
CA TYR A 117 -4.64 3.30 -1.79
C TYR A 117 -4.52 1.80 -1.52
N PRO A 118 -5.29 1.21 -0.59
CA PRO A 118 -5.12 -0.19 -0.23
C PRO A 118 -5.62 -1.14 -1.33
N PHE A 119 -4.73 -1.93 -1.93
CA PHE A 119 -5.11 -3.05 -2.82
C PHE A 119 -4.94 -4.42 -2.14
N THR A 120 -4.66 -4.40 -0.84
CA THR A 120 -4.41 -5.60 -0.06
C THR A 120 -5.67 -6.43 0.10
N ALA A 121 -5.70 -7.60 -0.54
CA ALA A 121 -6.60 -8.69 -0.22
C ALA A 121 -5.76 -9.92 0.12
N ASP A 122 -5.23 -9.97 1.35
CA ASP A 122 -4.79 -11.23 1.94
C ASP A 122 -6.05 -12.00 2.34
N VAL A 123 -6.60 -12.70 1.37
CA VAL A 123 -7.73 -13.63 1.54
C VAL A 123 -7.15 -14.99 1.90
N SER A 124 -6.47 -15.08 3.04
CA SER A 124 -6.01 -16.33 3.59
C SER A 124 -7.22 -17.19 4.00
N THR A 125 -7.61 -18.12 3.14
CA THR A 125 -8.55 -19.20 3.46
C THR A 125 -7.98 -20.48 2.87
N GLU A 126 -7.72 -21.50 3.69
CA GLU A 126 -6.86 -22.68 3.45
C GLU A 126 -7.08 -23.54 2.17
N ILE A 127 -7.91 -23.14 1.20
CA ILE A 127 -8.29 -23.93 0.02
C ILE A 127 -8.23 -23.05 -1.23
N GLY A 128 -7.62 -23.53 -2.32
CA GLY A 128 -7.27 -22.85 -3.59
C GLY A 128 -8.34 -22.05 -4.37
N ARG A 129 -9.51 -21.78 -3.80
CA ARG A 129 -10.45 -20.71 -4.18
C ARG A 129 -9.87 -19.30 -4.00
N GLU A 130 -8.76 -19.15 -3.27
CA GLU A 130 -8.10 -17.88 -2.97
C GLU A 130 -7.67 -17.08 -4.21
N THR A 131 -7.30 -17.74 -5.32
CA THR A 131 -6.68 -17.01 -6.46
C THR A 131 -7.69 -16.14 -7.20
N LYS A 132 -8.89 -16.68 -7.49
CA LYS A 132 -9.95 -15.94 -8.20
C LYS A 132 -10.57 -14.88 -7.30
N LEU A 133 -10.78 -15.19 -6.02
CA LEU A 133 -11.28 -14.23 -5.04
C LEU A 133 -10.33 -13.01 -4.91
N ALA A 134 -9.03 -13.27 -4.75
CA ALA A 134 -8.03 -12.20 -4.64
C ALA A 134 -7.92 -11.36 -5.92
N GLU A 135 -8.15 -11.97 -7.08
CA GLU A 135 -8.24 -11.26 -8.36
C GLU A 135 -9.48 -10.35 -8.40
N THR A 136 -10.68 -10.89 -8.12
CA THR A 136 -11.92 -10.10 -8.11
C THR A 136 -11.85 -8.91 -7.15
N LEU A 137 -11.33 -9.11 -5.94
CA LEU A 137 -11.17 -8.04 -4.96
C LEU A 137 -10.19 -6.96 -5.43
N ARG A 138 -9.05 -7.34 -6.03
CA ARG A 138 -8.10 -6.36 -6.58
C ARG A 138 -8.69 -5.63 -7.79
N THR A 139 -9.49 -6.28 -8.62
CA THR A 139 -10.23 -5.62 -9.69
C THR A 139 -11.27 -4.63 -9.14
N SER A 140 -11.89 -4.92 -7.99
CA SER A 140 -12.71 -3.94 -7.26
C SER A 140 -11.88 -2.74 -6.79
N CYS A 141 -10.69 -2.98 -6.20
CA CYS A 141 -9.77 -1.91 -5.80
C CYS A 141 -9.38 -1.00 -6.99
N VAL A 142 -9.00 -1.59 -8.13
CA VAL A 142 -8.65 -0.83 -9.35
C VAL A 142 -9.84 -0.02 -9.85
N ARG A 143 -11.05 -0.60 -9.92
CA ARG A 143 -12.25 0.14 -10.33
C ARG A 143 -12.47 1.37 -9.45
N ALA A 144 -12.42 1.18 -8.13
CA ALA A 144 -12.59 2.27 -7.19
C ALA A 144 -11.47 3.32 -7.28
N PHE A 145 -10.22 2.91 -7.50
CA PHE A 145 -9.08 3.80 -7.73
C PHE A 145 -9.22 4.61 -9.04
N LEU A 146 -9.65 3.98 -10.13
CA LEU A 146 -9.87 4.68 -11.40
C LEU A 146 -11.02 5.69 -11.29
N ASP A 147 -12.05 5.39 -10.50
CA ASP A 147 -13.18 6.30 -10.28
C ASP A 147 -12.84 7.55 -9.46
N ILE A 148 -11.83 7.47 -8.57
CA ILE A 148 -11.33 8.66 -7.85
C ILE A 148 -10.39 9.51 -8.73
N THR A 149 -9.72 8.91 -9.73
CA THR A 149 -8.62 9.56 -10.45
C THR A 149 -8.95 10.05 -11.86
N LEU A 150 -9.86 9.38 -12.57
CA LEU A 150 -10.21 9.68 -13.96
C LEU A 150 -11.59 10.38 -14.06
N PRO A 151 -11.80 11.25 -15.06
CA PRO A 151 -13.07 11.93 -15.25
C PRO A 151 -14.13 11.00 -15.86
N GLU A 152 -15.40 11.40 -15.74
CA GLU A 152 -16.57 10.79 -16.43
C GLU A 152 -16.91 9.34 -16.07
N ARG A 153 -16.31 8.75 -15.04
CA ARG A 153 -16.82 7.48 -14.48
C ARG A 153 -17.95 7.74 -13.50
N SER A 154 -19.13 7.18 -13.79
CA SER A 154 -20.21 7.07 -12.82
C SER A 154 -19.65 6.39 -11.57
N THR A 155 -19.79 6.99 -10.39
CA THR A 155 -19.20 6.43 -9.17
C THR A 155 -19.68 5.00 -8.96
N SER A 156 -18.77 4.03 -9.12
CA SER A 156 -19.05 2.61 -8.97
C SER A 156 -19.56 2.29 -7.57
N LEU A 157 -20.29 1.18 -7.47
CA LEU A 157 -20.64 0.61 -6.18
C LEU A 157 -19.39 0.24 -5.36
N ASP A 158 -18.28 -0.12 -6.02
CA ASP A 158 -17.00 -0.42 -5.36
C ASP A 158 -16.46 0.79 -4.59
N LEU A 159 -16.43 1.98 -5.21
CA LEU A 159 -15.97 3.20 -4.56
C LEU A 159 -16.94 3.67 -3.47
N LYS A 160 -18.25 3.61 -3.75
CA LYS A 160 -19.28 3.97 -2.74
C LYS A 160 -19.18 3.07 -1.51
N TRP A 161 -18.99 1.77 -1.72
CA TRP A 161 -18.79 0.81 -0.64
C TRP A 161 -17.51 1.10 0.15
N TYR A 162 -16.39 1.39 -0.53
CA TYR A 162 -15.15 1.72 0.16
C TYR A 162 -15.30 2.94 1.08
N PHE A 163 -15.93 4.01 0.60
CA PHE A 163 -16.22 5.19 1.43
C PHE A 163 -17.19 4.88 2.58
N PHE A 164 -18.20 4.04 2.34
CA PHE A 164 -19.08 3.56 3.41
C PHE A 164 -18.31 2.74 4.45
N LEU A 165 -17.42 1.84 4.03
CA LEU A 165 -16.61 1.01 4.91
C LEU A 165 -15.68 1.86 5.77
N MET A 166 -15.01 2.86 5.18
CA MET A 166 -14.19 3.83 5.91
C MET A 166 -15.00 4.56 6.99
N SER A 167 -16.26 4.95 6.69
CA SER A 167 -17.13 5.62 7.67
C SER A 167 -17.50 4.78 8.90
N LYS A 168 -17.23 3.46 8.87
CA LYS A 168 -17.46 2.57 10.02
C LYS A 168 -16.29 2.53 11.00
N MET A 169 -15.16 3.14 10.64
CA MET A 169 -13.99 3.23 11.52
C MET A 169 -14.23 4.29 12.60
N ARG A 170 -13.61 4.12 13.78
CA ARG A 170 -13.75 5.11 14.86
C ARG A 170 -13.01 6.39 14.48
N GLN A 171 -13.57 7.53 14.89
CA GLN A 171 -12.92 8.83 14.78
C GLN A 171 -11.90 8.95 15.92
N TYR A 172 -10.63 9.12 15.55
CA TYR A 172 -9.55 9.41 16.50
C TYR A 172 -8.89 10.75 16.15
N PRO A 173 -8.36 11.50 17.13
CA PRO A 173 -7.51 12.64 16.85
C PRO A 173 -6.35 12.18 15.93
N GLY A 174 -6.28 12.70 14.71
CA GLY A 174 -5.27 12.35 13.69
C GLY A 174 -5.73 11.34 12.61
N LEU A 175 -6.81 10.58 12.84
CA LEU A 175 -7.41 9.70 11.84
C LEU A 175 -8.92 9.86 11.83
N VAL A 176 -9.37 10.87 11.09
CA VAL A 176 -10.79 11.10 10.83
C VAL A 176 -11.08 10.44 9.48
N PRO A 177 -11.83 9.32 9.42
CA PRO A 177 -12.13 8.64 8.17
C PRO A 177 -12.77 9.58 7.13
N GLU A 178 -13.55 10.55 7.60
CA GLU A 178 -14.14 11.60 6.78
C GLU A 178 -13.07 12.49 6.12
N THR A 179 -11.96 12.77 6.80
CA THR A 179 -10.82 13.51 6.25
C THR A 179 -10.06 12.68 5.21
N ILE A 180 -9.83 11.38 5.46
CA ILE A 180 -9.22 10.48 4.46
C ILE A 180 -10.09 10.42 3.21
N VAL A 181 -11.39 10.17 3.38
CA VAL A 181 -12.37 10.13 2.29
C VAL A 181 -12.47 11.49 1.60
N GLY A 182 -12.43 12.59 2.36
CA GLY A 182 -12.41 13.95 1.83
C GLY A 182 -11.20 14.23 0.96
N SER A 183 -10.01 13.83 1.43
CA SER A 183 -8.74 13.94 0.71
C SER A 183 -8.74 13.10 -0.57
N LEU A 184 -9.24 11.86 -0.53
CA LEU A 184 -9.38 11.04 -1.75
C LEU A 184 -10.39 11.64 -2.75
N LYS A 185 -11.45 12.30 -2.27
CA LYS A 185 -12.42 12.99 -3.12
C LYS A 185 -11.89 14.30 -3.72
N SER A 186 -10.90 14.93 -3.09
CA SER A 186 -10.32 16.19 -3.57
C SER A 186 -9.25 15.99 -4.64
N ILE A 187 -8.88 14.75 -4.94
CA ILE A 187 -7.92 14.44 -6.01
C ILE A 187 -8.43 15.02 -7.34
N PRO A 188 -7.65 15.89 -8.02
CA PRO A 188 -8.01 16.39 -9.33
C PRO A 188 -8.17 15.24 -10.33
N ARG A 189 -9.30 15.20 -11.04
CA ARG A 189 -9.58 14.18 -12.05
C ARG A 189 -9.16 14.68 -13.42
N GLY A 190 -8.46 13.84 -14.20
CA GLY A 190 -7.96 14.21 -15.53
C GLY A 190 -7.77 13.01 -16.45
N LYS A 191 -8.03 13.18 -17.75
CA LYS A 191 -7.79 12.14 -18.79
C LYS A 191 -6.32 12.04 -19.18
N ASP A 192 -5.53 13.01 -18.77
CA ASP A 192 -4.11 13.22 -19.04
C ASP A 192 -3.20 12.63 -17.96
N ARG A 193 -3.76 11.87 -17.01
CA ARG A 193 -2.99 11.24 -15.94
C ARG A 193 -2.35 9.94 -16.41
N GLU A 194 -1.12 9.72 -15.98
CA GLU A 194 -0.38 8.48 -16.20
C GLU A 194 0.02 7.88 -14.87
N PHE A 195 -0.31 6.60 -14.67
CA PHE A 195 -0.13 5.92 -13.40
C PHE A 195 1.22 5.22 -13.31
N VAL A 196 2.00 5.55 -12.29
CA VAL A 196 3.22 4.85 -11.90
C VAL A 196 2.93 4.03 -10.64
N LEU A 197 2.93 2.71 -10.77
CA LEU A 197 2.71 1.77 -9.67
C LEU A 197 4.04 1.45 -8.99
N ILE A 198 4.18 1.74 -7.69
CA ILE A 198 5.30 1.29 -6.87
C ILE A 198 4.80 0.24 -5.89
N ASP A 199 5.24 -1.01 -6.02
CA ASP A 199 4.77 -2.11 -5.17
C ASP A 199 5.90 -3.06 -4.77
N THR A 200 5.66 -3.84 -3.71
CA THR A 200 6.55 -4.91 -3.27
C THR A 200 6.14 -6.25 -3.86
N VAL A 201 7.14 -7.11 -4.12
CA VAL A 201 6.95 -8.39 -4.81
C VAL A 201 7.71 -9.50 -4.10
N ILE A 202 6.99 -10.28 -3.30
CA ILE A 202 7.48 -11.57 -2.78
C ILE A 202 7.31 -12.67 -3.83
N SER A 203 6.05 -13.05 -4.09
CA SER A 203 5.74 -14.14 -5.04
C SER A 203 5.39 -13.65 -6.45
N GLY A 204 5.02 -12.37 -6.59
CA GLY A 204 4.49 -11.78 -7.82
C GLY A 204 2.98 -11.90 -8.01
N ARG A 205 2.27 -12.62 -7.12
CA ARG A 205 0.83 -12.88 -7.31
C ARG A 205 0.00 -11.61 -7.18
N ALA A 206 0.27 -10.80 -6.16
CA ALA A 206 -0.44 -9.54 -5.93
C ALA A 206 -0.22 -8.59 -7.10
N ALA A 207 1.03 -8.23 -7.38
CA ALA A 207 1.42 -7.40 -8.52
C ALA A 207 0.83 -7.89 -9.86
N SER A 208 0.82 -9.20 -10.14
CA SER A 208 0.22 -9.75 -11.36
C SER A 208 -1.28 -9.51 -11.45
N ASN A 209 -2.02 -9.69 -10.35
CA ASN A 209 -3.47 -9.44 -10.33
C ASN A 209 -3.76 -7.94 -10.45
N ILE A 210 -2.98 -7.09 -9.78
CA ILE A 210 -3.15 -5.63 -9.83
C ILE A 210 -2.91 -5.11 -11.25
N THR A 211 -1.77 -5.46 -11.85
CA THR A 211 -1.43 -5.03 -13.21
C THR A 211 -2.39 -5.59 -14.26
N GLY A 212 -2.84 -6.85 -14.12
CA GLY A 212 -3.88 -7.42 -14.98
C GLY A 212 -5.24 -6.75 -14.84
N ALA A 213 -5.62 -6.34 -13.63
CA ALA A 213 -6.86 -5.59 -13.42
C ALA A 213 -6.80 -4.19 -14.07
N PHE A 214 -5.66 -3.49 -13.99
CA PHE A 214 -5.45 -2.24 -14.70
C PHE A 214 -5.51 -2.41 -16.24
N GLU A 215 -4.85 -3.43 -16.77
CA GLU A 215 -4.86 -3.76 -18.21
C GLU A 215 -6.27 -4.08 -18.70
N SER A 216 -6.98 -4.99 -18.04
CA SER A 216 -8.35 -5.37 -18.41
C SER A 216 -9.38 -4.23 -18.31
N LEU A 217 -9.11 -3.22 -17.48
CA LEU A 217 -9.92 -2.00 -17.37
C LEU A 217 -9.50 -0.88 -18.33
N GLY A 218 -8.57 -1.18 -19.26
CA GLY A 218 -8.10 -0.29 -20.32
C GLY A 218 -7.19 0.83 -19.82
N GLN A 219 -6.55 0.65 -18.67
CA GLN A 219 -5.70 1.65 -18.01
C GLN A 219 -4.38 1.03 -17.54
N PRO A 220 -3.54 0.49 -18.45
CA PRO A 220 -2.27 -0.13 -18.06
C PRO A 220 -1.33 0.91 -17.43
N VAL A 221 -0.64 0.48 -16.37
CA VAL A 221 0.25 1.31 -15.55
C VAL A 221 1.71 1.10 -15.93
N THR A 222 2.57 2.09 -15.69
CA THR A 222 4.02 1.87 -15.61
C THR A 222 4.33 1.32 -14.23
N ALA A 223 5.06 0.20 -14.12
CA ALA A 223 5.29 -0.47 -12.83
C ALA A 223 6.77 -0.44 -12.43
N ILE A 224 7.04 -0.07 -11.19
CA ILE A 224 8.34 -0.16 -10.53
C ILE A 224 8.16 -1.10 -9.33
N LEU A 225 8.74 -2.29 -9.40
CA LEU A 225 8.48 -3.38 -8.48
C LEU A 225 9.73 -3.74 -7.70
N ALA A 226 9.66 -3.59 -6.39
CA ALA A 226 10.69 -4.02 -5.45
C ALA A 226 10.55 -5.53 -5.20
N VAL A 227 11.49 -6.33 -5.70
CA VAL A 227 11.42 -7.80 -5.67
C VAL A 227 12.27 -8.34 -4.52
N ASP A 228 11.64 -9.12 -3.63
CA ASP A 228 12.33 -9.69 -2.47
C ASP A 228 13.35 -10.76 -2.87
N THR A 229 14.56 -10.59 -2.35
CA THR A 229 15.66 -11.57 -2.45
C THR A 229 15.93 -12.31 -1.13
N SER A 230 15.25 -11.95 -0.04
CA SER A 230 15.52 -12.48 1.31
C SER A 230 14.65 -13.67 1.71
N GLY A 231 13.48 -13.85 1.09
CA GLY A 231 12.54 -14.92 1.39
C GLY A 231 12.80 -16.24 0.66
N ASP A 232 12.27 -17.34 1.22
CA ASP A 232 12.29 -18.66 0.56
C ASP A 232 11.40 -18.71 -0.70
N ARG A 233 10.50 -17.73 -0.84
CA ARG A 233 9.55 -17.63 -1.96
C ARG A 233 10.19 -16.83 -3.08
N ARG A 234 10.57 -17.52 -4.15
CA ARG A 234 11.10 -16.88 -5.37
C ARG A 234 9.98 -16.26 -6.20
N PHE A 235 10.27 -15.09 -6.80
CA PHE A 235 9.42 -14.48 -7.81
C PHE A 235 9.22 -15.43 -8.99
N ARG A 236 7.98 -15.85 -9.23
CA ARG A 236 7.67 -16.87 -10.24
C ARG A 236 7.82 -16.30 -11.64
N LYS A 237 8.59 -16.97 -12.51
CA LYS A 237 8.83 -16.56 -13.91
C LYS A 237 7.52 -16.35 -14.70
N SER A 238 6.51 -17.18 -14.49
CA SER A 238 5.20 -17.04 -15.14
C SER A 238 4.47 -15.76 -14.72
N LEU A 239 4.57 -15.36 -13.46
CA LEU A 239 3.98 -14.12 -12.95
C LEU A 239 4.78 -12.90 -13.43
N LYS A 240 6.12 -12.99 -13.48
CA LYS A 240 6.97 -11.95 -14.10
C LYS A 240 6.59 -11.72 -15.56
N ALA A 241 6.36 -12.79 -16.32
CA ALA A 241 5.93 -12.71 -17.72
C ALA A 241 4.50 -12.14 -17.86
N ALA A 242 3.57 -12.49 -16.96
CA ALA A 242 2.23 -11.91 -16.94
C ALA A 242 2.29 -10.40 -16.67
N ILE A 243 2.97 -9.98 -15.60
CA ILE A 243 3.19 -8.56 -15.28
C ILE A 243 3.81 -7.84 -16.48
N THR A 244 4.83 -8.43 -17.10
CA THR A 244 5.54 -7.81 -18.23
C THR A 244 4.60 -7.50 -19.42
N ARG A 245 3.56 -8.31 -19.63
CA ARG A 245 2.57 -8.08 -20.69
C ARG A 245 1.52 -7.03 -20.32
N ASN A 246 1.21 -6.90 -19.04
CA ASN A 246 0.11 -6.07 -18.56
C ASN A 246 0.51 -4.61 -18.31
N VAL A 247 1.81 -4.32 -18.17
CA VAL A 247 2.32 -2.98 -17.85
C VAL A 247 2.70 -2.18 -19.08
N ARG A 248 2.73 -0.86 -18.94
CA ARG A 248 3.10 0.11 -19.96
C ARG A 248 4.59 0.42 -19.92
N TRP A 249 5.24 0.25 -21.06
CA TRP A 249 6.69 0.47 -21.26
C TRP A 249 7.06 1.82 -21.88
N THR A 250 6.07 2.65 -22.20
CA THR A 250 6.27 3.94 -22.90
C THR A 250 7.19 4.89 -22.13
N TYR A 251 7.09 4.91 -20.80
CA TYR A 251 7.78 5.88 -19.95
C TYR A 251 9.00 5.30 -19.22
N MET A 252 9.22 3.99 -19.31
CA MET A 252 10.32 3.32 -18.63
C MET A 252 10.62 1.96 -19.29
N GLY A 253 11.91 1.62 -19.37
CA GLY A 253 12.36 0.33 -19.90
C GLY A 253 12.01 -0.86 -19.00
N LYS A 254 11.97 -2.05 -19.61
CA LYS A 254 11.63 -3.31 -18.92
C LYS A 254 12.57 -3.66 -17.76
N GLU A 255 13.87 -3.44 -17.95
CA GLU A 255 14.88 -3.82 -16.97
C GLU A 255 14.80 -2.96 -15.69
N SER A 256 14.29 -1.73 -15.79
CA SER A 256 14.11 -0.81 -14.66
C SER A 256 12.84 -1.08 -13.84
N SER A 257 12.01 -2.04 -14.26
CA SER A 257 10.71 -2.34 -13.63
C SER A 257 10.79 -3.34 -12.48
N PHE A 258 11.90 -4.08 -12.38
CA PHE A 258 12.08 -5.10 -11.35
C PHE A 258 13.42 -4.88 -10.65
N VAL A 259 13.36 -4.30 -9.46
CA VAL A 259 14.55 -3.98 -8.67
C VAL A 259 14.68 -5.02 -7.55
N GLU A 260 15.74 -5.81 -7.55
CA GLU A 260 15.90 -6.98 -6.67
C GLU A 260 16.76 -6.64 -5.45
N PHE A 261 16.18 -6.68 -4.25
CA PHE A 261 16.89 -6.42 -2.98
C PHE A 261 16.16 -7.07 -1.79
N PRO A 262 16.82 -7.27 -0.63
CA PRO A 262 16.16 -7.91 0.52
C PRO A 262 15.06 -7.00 1.06
N LEU A 263 13.79 -7.38 0.98
CA LEU A 263 12.69 -6.55 1.48
C LEU A 263 12.60 -6.64 3.00
N ILE A 264 13.06 -5.58 3.65
CA ILE A 264 12.98 -5.43 5.11
C ILE A 264 11.58 -4.98 5.54
N SER A 265 10.89 -4.22 4.67
CA SER A 265 9.61 -3.58 4.96
C SER A 265 8.39 -4.49 4.82
N GLU A 266 8.52 -5.74 4.38
CA GLU A 266 7.37 -6.63 4.09
C GLU A 266 7.25 -7.80 5.10
N ASP A 267 6.00 -8.13 5.47
CA ASP A 267 5.55 -9.34 6.20
C ASP A 267 6.24 -9.73 7.52
N LYS A 268 7.10 -8.88 8.12
CA LYS A 268 7.79 -9.18 9.39
C LYS A 268 7.92 -8.00 10.35
N GLY A 269 6.80 -7.32 10.58
CA GLY A 269 6.65 -6.31 11.63
C GLY A 269 5.72 -5.17 11.22
N ALA A 270 4.48 -5.18 11.72
CA ALA A 270 3.49 -4.10 11.47
C ALA A 270 4.02 -2.69 11.82
N ALA A 271 5.04 -2.60 12.67
CA ALA A 271 5.68 -1.34 13.09
C ALA A 271 6.55 -0.67 12.01
N LEU A 272 7.03 -1.40 10.99
CA LEU A 272 7.81 -0.83 9.88
C LEU A 272 6.95 -0.29 8.74
N LEU A 273 5.63 -0.45 8.85
CA LEU A 273 4.68 -0.08 7.80
C LEU A 273 4.03 1.28 8.05
N GLY A 274 4.15 1.80 9.27
CA GLY A 274 3.53 3.05 9.73
C GLY A 274 1.99 3.03 9.81
N VAL A 275 1.33 2.14 9.06
CA VAL A 275 -0.12 1.98 8.98
C VAL A 275 -0.55 0.52 9.23
N ALA A 276 -1.69 0.35 9.91
CA ALA A 276 -2.37 -0.93 10.06
C ALA A 276 -3.35 -1.18 8.92
N ALA A 277 -3.64 -2.45 8.63
CA ALA A 277 -4.64 -2.86 7.64
C ALA A 277 -5.71 -3.72 8.31
N LEU A 278 -6.98 -3.38 8.08
CA LEU A 278 -8.13 -4.16 8.53
C LEU A 278 -8.82 -4.79 7.33
N ASN A 279 -9.03 -6.10 7.35
CA ASN A 279 -9.76 -6.84 6.33
C ASN A 279 -11.06 -7.41 6.93
N PHE A 280 -12.22 -6.97 6.43
CA PHE A 280 -13.53 -7.44 6.88
C PHE A 280 -13.93 -8.71 6.12
N SER A 281 -13.44 -9.84 6.59
CA SER A 281 -13.52 -11.14 5.91
C SER A 281 -14.94 -11.61 5.57
N CYS A 282 -15.95 -11.19 6.35
CA CYS A 282 -17.35 -11.51 6.09
C CYS A 282 -17.86 -10.97 4.74
N PHE A 283 -17.30 -9.87 4.24
CA PHE A 283 -17.70 -9.30 2.96
C PHE A 283 -17.02 -9.96 1.75
N ASN A 284 -16.10 -10.91 1.99
CA ASN A 284 -15.45 -11.69 0.94
C ASN A 284 -16.24 -12.96 0.56
N GLU A 285 -17.36 -13.23 1.22
CA GLU A 285 -18.23 -14.36 0.93
C GLU A 285 -19.00 -14.13 -0.39
N PRO A 286 -18.86 -15.00 -1.41
CA PRO A 286 -19.57 -14.84 -2.68
C PRO A 286 -21.10 -14.73 -2.51
N GLY A 287 -21.70 -13.78 -3.23
CA GLY A 287 -23.14 -13.50 -3.20
C GLY A 287 -23.66 -12.97 -1.86
N PHE A 288 -22.81 -12.65 -0.88
CA PHE A 288 -23.25 -12.15 0.42
C PHE A 288 -24.11 -10.90 0.30
N PHE A 289 -23.66 -9.91 -0.47
CA PHE A 289 -24.40 -8.66 -0.69
C PHE A 289 -25.79 -8.91 -1.29
N ASN A 290 -25.86 -9.73 -2.35
CA ASN A 290 -27.13 -10.08 -3.01
C ASN A 290 -28.11 -10.83 -2.08
N ARG A 291 -27.60 -11.76 -1.23
CA ARG A 291 -28.46 -12.47 -0.25
C ARG A 291 -29.06 -11.53 0.79
N VAL A 292 -28.35 -10.46 1.15
CA VAL A 292 -28.83 -9.49 2.14
C VAL A 292 -29.76 -8.48 1.50
N ASP A 293 -29.45 -8.03 0.28
CA ASP A 293 -30.26 -7.09 -0.48
C ASP A 293 -30.17 -7.41 -1.98
N GLY A 294 -31.31 -7.79 -2.57
CA GLY A 294 -31.40 -8.28 -3.94
C GLY A 294 -31.07 -7.24 -5.02
N GLN A 295 -30.88 -5.96 -4.66
CA GLN A 295 -30.45 -4.93 -5.61
C GLN A 295 -28.99 -5.08 -6.07
N PHE A 296 -28.16 -5.78 -5.28
CA PHE A 296 -26.77 -6.03 -5.65
C PHE A 296 -26.67 -7.24 -6.59
N SER A 297 -25.78 -7.18 -7.58
CA SER A 297 -25.48 -8.35 -8.44
C SER A 297 -24.99 -9.54 -7.59
N PRO A 298 -25.33 -10.80 -7.93
CA PRO A 298 -24.74 -11.98 -7.30
C PRO A 298 -23.20 -12.01 -7.31
N ASP A 299 -22.59 -11.37 -8.31
CA ASP A 299 -21.14 -11.27 -8.49
C ASP A 299 -20.53 -10.01 -7.84
N PHE A 300 -21.35 -9.19 -7.15
CA PHE A 300 -20.85 -8.00 -6.47
C PHE A 300 -20.01 -8.40 -5.25
N LEU A 301 -18.71 -8.16 -5.36
CA LEU A 301 -17.72 -8.51 -4.35
C LEU A 301 -16.72 -7.36 -4.19
N PRO A 302 -17.10 -6.31 -3.45
CA PRO A 302 -16.28 -5.12 -3.34
C PRO A 302 -15.11 -5.34 -2.38
N GLN A 303 -14.08 -4.49 -2.48
CA GLN A 303 -12.97 -4.53 -1.54
C GLN A 303 -13.44 -4.38 -0.07
N SER A 304 -12.81 -5.14 0.81
CA SER A 304 -13.16 -5.24 2.23
C SER A 304 -11.99 -4.82 3.14
N CYS A 305 -10.92 -4.29 2.55
CA CYS A 305 -9.72 -3.86 3.25
C CYS A 305 -9.66 -2.35 3.36
N VAL A 306 -9.25 -1.86 4.53
CA VAL A 306 -8.99 -0.44 4.79
C VAL A 306 -7.64 -0.29 5.49
N TRP A 307 -6.92 0.79 5.17
CA TRP A 307 -5.74 1.19 5.94
C TRP A 307 -6.14 2.24 6.97
N ILE A 308 -5.56 2.09 8.16
CA ILE A 308 -5.79 2.99 9.29
C ILE A 308 -4.46 3.22 10.02
N LEU A 309 -4.35 4.33 10.74
CA LEU A 309 -3.24 4.53 11.67
C LEU A 309 -3.50 3.68 12.93
N PRO A 310 -2.45 3.11 13.53
CA PRO A 310 -2.59 2.39 14.80
C PRO A 310 -3.11 3.33 15.92
N PRO A 311 -4.01 2.87 16.80
CA PRO A 311 -4.61 3.71 17.83
C PRO A 311 -3.59 4.08 18.93
N PRO A 312 -3.77 5.19 19.67
CA PRO A 312 -2.93 5.51 20.84
C PRO A 312 -3.03 4.45 21.96
N PRO A 313 -1.95 4.22 22.74
CA PRO A 313 -0.59 4.78 22.59
C PRO A 313 0.24 4.07 21.51
N HIS A 314 -0.35 3.13 20.77
CA HIS A 314 0.37 2.28 19.83
C HIS A 314 0.81 3.01 18.56
N GLY A 315 0.04 4.01 18.13
CA GLY A 315 0.42 4.93 17.05
C GLY A 315 1.80 5.53 17.27
N GLU A 316 2.05 6.17 18.42
CA GLU A 316 3.36 6.79 18.72
C GLU A 316 4.53 5.80 18.76
N VAL A 317 4.29 4.55 19.13
CA VAL A 317 5.33 3.52 19.11
C VAL A 317 5.63 3.08 17.68
N TYR A 318 4.60 2.83 16.87
CA TYR A 318 4.74 2.43 15.47
C TYR A 318 5.38 3.55 14.66
N LYS A 319 4.94 4.80 14.87
CA LYS A 319 5.53 6.00 14.29
C LYS A 319 7.02 6.14 14.61
N ARG A 320 7.40 5.98 15.89
CA ARG A 320 8.81 6.03 16.30
C ARG A 320 9.65 4.93 15.66
N ALA A 321 9.15 3.70 15.62
CA ALA A 321 9.86 2.60 14.98
C ALA A 321 10.02 2.82 13.46
N PHE A 322 8.96 3.29 12.80
CA PHE A 322 8.97 3.64 11.39
C PHE A 322 9.99 4.75 11.08
N HIS A 323 9.98 5.84 11.83
CA HIS A 323 10.91 6.96 11.62
C HIS A 323 12.35 6.59 11.92
N ALA A 324 12.59 5.81 12.99
CA ALA A 324 13.93 5.33 13.28
C ALA A 324 14.48 4.42 12.16
N PHE A 325 13.60 3.67 11.49
CA PHE A 325 13.98 2.90 10.30
C PHE A 325 14.32 3.81 9.11
N LEU A 326 13.47 4.79 8.78
CA LEU A 326 13.74 5.74 7.69
C LEU A 326 15.03 6.53 7.94
N GLU A 327 15.21 7.09 9.14
CA GLU A 327 16.42 7.81 9.52
C GLU A 327 17.67 6.95 9.38
N ARG A 328 17.59 5.65 9.69
CA ARG A 328 18.72 4.73 9.50
C ARG A 328 19.08 4.57 8.02
N CYS A 329 18.08 4.41 7.16
CA CYS A 329 18.30 4.29 5.72
C CYS A 329 18.92 5.56 5.13
N LEU A 330 18.51 6.74 5.60
CA LEU A 330 18.93 8.03 5.07
C LEU A 330 20.26 8.57 5.65
N ASN A 331 20.59 8.28 6.91
CA ASN A 331 21.75 8.88 7.61
C ASN A 331 23.03 8.03 7.60
N ASN A 332 23.27 7.22 6.57
CA ASN A 332 24.38 6.25 6.53
C ASN A 332 25.81 6.83 6.48
N GLY A 333 26.02 8.13 6.74
CA GLY A 333 27.34 8.79 6.61
C GLY A 333 27.84 9.67 7.77
N ASN A 334 26.99 10.35 8.55
CA ASN A 334 27.44 11.56 9.29
C ASN A 334 27.21 11.56 10.81
N GLY A 335 27.42 10.42 11.47
CA GLY A 335 27.45 10.33 12.94
C GLY A 335 26.67 9.13 13.40
N GLN A 336 27.37 8.02 13.64
CA GLN A 336 26.74 6.75 14.00
C GLN A 336 26.00 6.88 15.34
N PRO A 337 24.65 6.73 15.37
CA PRO A 337 24.00 6.23 16.57
C PRO A 337 24.56 4.83 16.84
N ASP A 338 24.70 4.44 18.12
CA ASP A 338 25.09 3.07 18.51
C ASP A 338 24.04 2.09 17.97
N TRP A 339 24.26 1.61 16.75
CA TRP A 339 23.31 0.81 15.98
C TRP A 339 23.01 -0.50 16.67
N ALA A 340 23.96 -1.09 17.40
CA ALA A 340 23.67 -2.27 18.18
C ALA A 340 22.55 -1.99 19.19
N LYS A 341 22.58 -0.82 19.85
CA LYS A 341 21.52 -0.39 20.79
C LYS A 341 20.24 0.05 20.08
N SER A 342 20.31 0.82 19.00
CA SER A 342 19.11 1.29 18.26
C SER A 342 18.43 0.16 17.48
N SER A 343 19.19 -0.73 16.85
CA SER A 343 18.69 -1.97 16.22
C SER A 343 18.10 -2.89 17.27
N HIS A 344 18.74 -3.03 18.44
CA HIS A 344 18.12 -3.77 19.53
C HIS A 344 16.84 -3.10 20.02
N ALA A 345 16.77 -1.77 20.09
CA ALA A 345 15.55 -1.05 20.46
C ALA A 345 14.45 -1.18 19.40
N ILE A 346 14.74 -1.02 18.11
CA ILE A 346 13.81 -1.20 17.00
C ILE A 346 13.36 -2.67 16.93
N LYS A 347 14.30 -3.63 16.98
CA LYS A 347 14.01 -5.07 17.05
C LYS A 347 13.16 -5.37 18.28
N SER A 348 13.49 -4.80 19.44
CA SER A 348 12.72 -4.96 20.66
C SER A 348 11.32 -4.38 20.49
N LEU A 349 11.14 -3.21 19.89
CA LEU A 349 9.81 -2.64 19.60
C LEU A 349 9.01 -3.51 18.61
N ILE A 350 9.66 -4.07 17.58
CA ILE A 350 9.04 -4.97 16.59
C ILE A 350 8.71 -6.35 17.20
N VAL A 351 9.59 -6.88 18.06
CA VAL A 351 9.48 -8.23 18.65
C VAL A 351 8.58 -8.24 19.90
N GLN A 352 8.68 -7.21 20.75
CA GLN A 352 7.82 -7.06 21.93
C GLN A 352 6.38 -6.75 21.53
N ARG A 353 6.17 -6.10 20.40
CA ARG A 353 4.84 -5.94 19.83
C ARG A 353 4.51 -7.13 18.95
N GLY A 354 3.90 -8.12 19.59
CA GLY A 354 3.15 -9.16 18.92
C GLY A 354 1.96 -8.58 18.15
N SER A 355 1.06 -9.48 17.73
CA SER A 355 -0.15 -9.07 17.03
C SER A 355 -0.99 -8.07 17.82
N LEU A 356 -1.70 -7.18 17.12
CA LEU A 356 -2.63 -6.24 17.75
C LEU A 356 -3.62 -6.99 18.67
N THR A 357 -3.77 -6.50 19.90
CA THR A 357 -4.67 -7.14 20.87
C THR A 357 -6.13 -6.90 20.49
N GLU A 358 -7.04 -7.75 20.99
CA GLU A 358 -8.47 -7.56 20.72
C GLU A 358 -8.97 -6.18 21.19
N ASN A 359 -8.44 -5.67 22.31
CA ASN A 359 -8.78 -4.32 22.81
C ASN A 359 -8.28 -3.21 21.88
N GLU A 360 -7.08 -3.37 21.31
CA GLU A 360 -6.57 -2.44 20.30
C GLU A 360 -7.44 -2.45 19.05
N ILE A 361 -7.90 -3.63 18.62
CA ILE A 361 -8.84 -3.77 17.49
C ILE A 361 -10.20 -3.12 17.81
N ARG A 362 -10.70 -3.25 19.06
CA ARG A 362 -11.89 -2.52 19.56
C ARG A 362 -11.71 -1.02 19.53
N ALA A 363 -10.48 -0.56 19.70
CA ALA A 363 -10.11 0.84 19.57
C ALA A 363 -9.85 1.26 18.11
N MET A 364 -10.28 0.51 17.09
CA MET A 364 -10.16 0.94 15.69
C MET A 364 -11.52 1.01 14.97
N ILE A 365 -12.50 0.23 15.42
CA ILE A 365 -13.79 0.10 14.73
C ILE A 365 -14.97 0.42 15.64
N THR A 366 -16.04 0.97 15.06
CA THR A 366 -17.20 1.46 15.84
C THR A 366 -18.11 0.32 16.31
N CYS A 367 -18.15 -0.80 15.58
CA CYS A 367 -19.00 -1.93 15.97
C CYS A 367 -18.46 -2.64 17.21
N LYS A 368 -19.40 -3.12 18.05
CA LYS A 368 -19.07 -3.86 19.29
C LYS A 368 -19.13 -5.38 19.10
N LYS A 369 -19.68 -5.85 17.97
CA LYS A 369 -20.04 -7.25 17.71
C LYS A 369 -19.22 -7.84 16.56
N TRP A 370 -18.25 -8.67 16.91
CA TRP A 370 -17.53 -9.54 15.99
C TRP A 370 -17.36 -10.93 16.62
N THR A 371 -17.17 -11.95 15.79
CA THR A 371 -16.93 -13.32 16.24
C THR A 371 -15.44 -13.61 16.38
N THR A 372 -14.61 -13.10 15.48
CA THR A 372 -13.16 -13.26 15.51
C THR A 372 -12.45 -12.00 15.03
N ALA A 373 -11.30 -11.73 15.63
CA ALA A 373 -10.36 -10.72 15.18
C ALA A 373 -8.95 -11.30 15.32
N ARG A 374 -8.24 -11.46 14.20
CA ARG A 374 -6.92 -12.10 14.17
C ARG A 374 -6.02 -11.41 13.16
N GLU A 375 -4.79 -11.14 13.56
CA GLU A 375 -3.75 -10.72 12.64
C GLU A 375 -3.22 -11.90 11.82
N THR A 376 -3.17 -11.75 10.49
CA THR A 376 -2.58 -12.72 9.57
C THR A 376 -1.05 -12.65 9.61
N SER A 377 -0.38 -13.61 8.96
CA SER A 377 1.07 -13.58 8.80
C SER A 377 1.58 -12.33 8.06
N SER A 378 0.71 -11.69 7.27
CA SER A 378 1.03 -10.48 6.51
C SER A 378 0.73 -9.20 7.31
N HIS A 379 0.57 -9.32 8.62
CA HIS A 379 0.26 -8.23 9.54
C HIS A 379 -1.02 -7.45 9.19
N ILE A 380 -2.03 -8.17 8.69
CA ILE A 380 -3.35 -7.63 8.38
C ILE A 380 -4.31 -8.17 9.43
N VAL A 381 -5.07 -7.30 10.06
CA VAL A 381 -6.10 -7.73 11.01
C VAL A 381 -7.33 -8.17 10.23
N SER A 382 -7.56 -9.48 10.19
CA SER A 382 -8.80 -10.05 9.69
C SER A 382 -9.87 -9.94 10.76
N ILE A 383 -10.95 -9.24 10.45
CA ILE A 383 -12.12 -9.03 11.31
C ILE A 383 -13.28 -9.82 10.72
N HIS A 384 -13.94 -10.62 11.54
CA HIS A 384 -15.18 -11.30 11.19
C HIS A 384 -16.32 -10.75 12.04
N LEU A 385 -17.17 -9.92 11.43
CA LEU A 385 -18.35 -9.39 12.09
C LEU A 385 -19.34 -10.53 12.41
N THR A 386 -20.22 -10.32 13.40
CA THR A 386 -21.36 -11.24 13.52
C THR A 386 -22.21 -11.16 12.26
N ARG A 387 -22.88 -12.25 11.88
CA ARG A 387 -23.74 -12.28 10.70
C ARG A 387 -24.71 -11.10 10.69
N GLN A 388 -25.42 -10.90 11.79
CA GLN A 388 -26.37 -9.80 11.95
C GLN A 388 -25.74 -8.42 11.68
N GLU A 389 -24.58 -8.13 12.26
CA GLU A 389 -23.90 -6.84 12.07
C GLU A 389 -23.45 -6.64 10.62
N ALA A 390 -22.90 -7.68 9.98
CA ALA A 390 -22.48 -7.62 8.58
C ALA A 390 -23.67 -7.36 7.64
N GLU A 391 -24.80 -8.03 7.87
CA GLU A 391 -26.03 -7.80 7.10
C GLU A 391 -26.57 -6.39 7.31
N ASP A 392 -26.56 -5.89 8.54
CA ASP A 392 -27.00 -4.54 8.87
C ASP A 392 -26.15 -3.48 8.17
N TRP A 393 -24.84 -3.70 8.02
CA TRP A 393 -23.97 -2.81 7.24
C TRP A 393 -24.33 -2.80 5.76
N VAL A 394 -24.62 -3.96 5.16
CA VAL A 394 -25.06 -4.04 3.76
C VAL A 394 -26.42 -3.35 3.57
N ARG A 395 -27.39 -3.56 4.47
CA ARG A 395 -28.70 -2.87 4.41
C ARG A 395 -28.56 -1.35 4.56
N GLN A 396 -27.68 -0.90 5.45
CA GLN A 396 -27.39 0.53 5.60
C GLN A 396 -26.73 1.10 4.34
N PHE A 397 -25.77 0.39 3.74
CA PHE A 397 -25.15 0.79 2.49
C PHE A 397 -26.20 0.90 1.37
N ALA A 398 -27.01 -0.14 1.17
CA ALA A 398 -28.16 -0.15 0.27
C ALA A 398 -29.07 1.08 0.44
N ALA A 399 -29.45 1.40 1.68
CA ALA A 399 -30.27 2.57 1.98
C ALA A 399 -29.61 3.90 1.59
N THR A 400 -28.27 4.00 1.65
CA THR A 400 -27.55 5.21 1.20
C THR A 400 -27.58 5.40 -0.32
N LEU A 401 -27.76 4.33 -1.09
CA LEU A 401 -27.87 4.39 -2.54
C LEU A 401 -29.25 4.93 -2.97
N ASN A 402 -30.31 4.57 -2.24
CA ASN A 402 -31.69 4.94 -2.55
C ASN A 402 -32.07 6.38 -2.16
N LYS A 403 -31.31 7.03 -1.26
CA LYS A 403 -31.58 8.41 -0.81
C LYS A 403 -31.14 9.51 -1.80
N ARG A 404 -30.64 9.13 -2.98
CA ARG A 404 -30.09 10.06 -3.99
C ARG A 404 -30.74 9.94 -5.38
N ASN A 405 -31.80 9.14 -5.48
CA ASN A 405 -32.80 9.24 -6.56
C ASN A 405 -33.99 10.04 -6.02
#